data_AF-A0A1B6HE17-F1
#
_entry.id   AF-A0A1B6HE17-F1
#
_cell.length_a   1.000
_cell.length_b   1.000
_cell.length_c   1.000
_cell.angle_alpha   90.00
_cell.angle_beta   90.00
_cell.angle_gamma   90.00
#
_symmetry.space_group_name_H-M   'P 1'
#
loop_
_entity.id
_entity.type
_entity.pdbx_description
1 polymer ?
#
loop_
_entity_poly.entity_id
_entity_poly.type
_entity_poly.pdbx_seq_one_letter_code
_entity_poly.pdbx_strand_id
1 'polypeptide(L)'
;TVKYKPEFGDWETAQVSATAQKYTLENLWCGSRYQISVTAYNSIGTGDESDVLNTRTKGSKPIIPEASRFIEVSTNSITLHLSAWSDGGCPMLYFVVEHKKKSQVEWNQVSNNVKPGGNFVVLDLDPANWYHLRVTAHNNAGFAVAEYEFATLTITGGTIAPAREIADVGSGGINTDTSMQVILANLNLVVPVVSAMLVIIVAIIVMCFLRGKGNHHKGKR
;
A
#
# COMPACT_ATOMS: atom_id res chain seq x y z
N THR A 1 31.24 -22.90 9.61
CA THR A 1 29.87 -22.41 9.88
C THR A 1 29.31 -21.80 8.62
N VAL A 2 27.99 -21.77 8.50
CA VAL A 2 27.29 -21.07 7.40
C VAL A 2 26.47 -19.96 8.04
N LYS A 3 26.71 -18.71 7.64
CA LYS A 3 25.87 -17.59 8.05
C LYS A 3 24.88 -17.28 6.94
N TYR A 4 23.65 -16.99 7.32
CA TYR A 4 22.62 -16.62 6.36
C TYR A 4 21.66 -15.60 6.97
N LYS A 5 21.06 -14.76 6.13
CA LYS A 5 19.98 -13.87 6.53
C LYS A 5 19.01 -13.61 5.39
N PRO A 6 17.72 -13.37 5.68
CA PRO A 6 16.83 -12.78 4.70
C PRO A 6 17.26 -11.34 4.40
N GLU A 7 16.83 -10.79 3.26
CA GLU A 7 17.20 -9.43 2.78
C GLU A 7 17.00 -8.34 3.84
N PHE A 8 15.97 -8.46 4.69
CA PHE A 8 15.63 -7.50 5.75
C PHE A 8 15.68 -8.09 7.17
N GLY A 9 16.57 -9.06 7.43
CA GLY A 9 16.71 -9.66 8.76
C GLY A 9 18.13 -9.68 9.29
N ASP A 10 18.27 -10.27 10.47
CA ASP A 10 19.53 -10.46 11.14
C ASP A 10 20.26 -11.72 10.65
N TRP A 11 21.57 -11.74 10.85
CA TRP A 11 22.40 -12.91 10.52
C TRP A 11 22.16 -14.05 11.50
N GLU A 12 21.79 -15.20 10.95
CA GLU A 12 21.72 -16.48 11.64
C GLU A 12 22.95 -17.32 11.29
N THR A 13 23.34 -18.23 12.19
CA THR A 13 24.50 -19.12 11.98
C THR A 13 24.09 -20.57 12.12
N ALA A 14 24.25 -21.33 11.05
CA ALA A 14 24.17 -22.78 11.05
C ALA A 14 25.54 -23.41 11.35
N GLN A 15 25.53 -24.37 12.27
CA GLN A 15 26.70 -25.21 12.55
C GLN A 15 26.78 -26.31 11.48
N VAL A 16 27.99 -26.48 10.94
CA VAL A 16 28.27 -27.46 9.88
C VAL A 16 29.41 -28.33 10.35
N SER A 17 29.28 -29.65 10.17
CA SER A 17 30.34 -30.60 10.51
C SER A 17 31.65 -30.24 9.82
N ALA A 18 32.77 -30.34 10.54
CA ALA A 18 34.10 -30.03 10.03
C ALA A 18 34.49 -30.90 8.81
N THR A 19 33.88 -32.07 8.63
CA THR A 19 34.12 -32.97 7.49
C THR A 19 33.13 -32.80 6.34
N ALA A 20 32.10 -31.95 6.49
CA ALA A 20 31.07 -31.80 5.48
C ALA A 20 31.58 -31.01 4.27
N GLN A 21 31.43 -31.60 3.08
CA GLN A 21 31.69 -30.93 1.80
C GLN A 21 30.44 -30.30 1.18
N LYS A 22 29.25 -30.64 1.72
CA LYS A 22 27.95 -30.13 1.28
C LYS A 22 27.09 -29.88 2.50
N TYR A 23 26.29 -28.83 2.44
CA TYR A 23 25.34 -28.48 3.50
C TYR A 23 24.06 -27.89 2.87
N THR A 24 22.91 -28.31 3.39
CA THR A 24 21.59 -27.82 2.94
C THR A 24 21.02 -26.93 4.05
N LEU A 25 20.76 -25.66 3.71
CA LEU A 25 20.00 -24.77 4.58
C LEU A 25 18.50 -25.10 4.45
N GLU A 26 17.87 -25.36 5.59
CA GLU A 26 16.45 -25.71 5.68
C GLU A 26 15.65 -24.59 6.36
N ASN A 27 14.32 -24.70 6.34
CA ASN A 27 13.39 -23.75 6.99
C ASN A 27 13.53 -22.29 6.52
N LEU A 28 14.05 -22.09 5.31
CA LEU A 28 14.09 -20.78 4.66
C LEU A 28 12.69 -20.34 4.23
N TRP A 29 12.40 -19.05 4.30
CA TRP A 29 11.15 -18.50 3.82
C TRP A 29 11.01 -18.66 2.32
N CYS A 30 9.83 -19.09 1.88
CA CYS A 30 9.54 -19.31 0.47
C CYS A 30 9.60 -17.99 -0.32
N GLY A 31 10.07 -18.06 -1.56
CA GLY A 31 10.22 -16.93 -2.48
C GLY A 31 11.00 -15.74 -1.91
N SER A 32 11.84 -15.93 -0.90
CA SER A 32 12.52 -14.85 -0.17
C SER A 32 13.98 -14.74 -0.60
N ARG A 33 14.51 -13.51 -0.63
CA ARG A 33 15.93 -13.25 -0.91
C ARG A 33 16.77 -13.50 0.34
N TYR A 34 17.90 -14.16 0.13
CA TYR A 34 18.86 -14.49 1.17
C TYR A 34 20.27 -14.06 0.77
N GLN A 35 21.02 -13.64 1.79
CA GLN A 35 22.47 -13.50 1.75
C GLN A 35 23.09 -14.64 2.54
N ILE A 36 24.13 -15.27 1.99
CA ILE A 36 24.77 -16.44 2.59
C ILE A 36 26.28 -16.26 2.51
N SER A 37 26.99 -16.49 3.61
CA SER A 37 28.46 -16.56 3.68
C SER A 37 28.89 -17.82 4.44
N VAL A 38 30.11 -18.29 4.18
CA VAL A 38 30.64 -19.49 4.81
C VAL A 38 32.00 -19.17 5.43
N THR A 39 32.25 -19.72 6.61
CA THR A 39 33.55 -19.61 7.27
C THR A 39 34.04 -21.00 7.66
N ALA A 40 35.27 -21.33 7.29
CA ALA A 40 35.91 -22.58 7.67
C ALA A 40 36.68 -22.43 8.99
N TYR A 41 36.81 -23.51 9.77
CA TYR A 41 37.62 -23.51 10.98
C TYR A 41 38.39 -24.82 11.10
N ASN A 42 39.53 -24.77 11.78
CA ASN A 42 40.36 -25.92 12.15
C ASN A 42 40.80 -25.80 13.61
N SER A 43 41.74 -26.65 14.05
CA SER A 43 42.25 -26.63 15.42
C SER A 43 43.07 -25.38 15.78
N ILE A 44 43.54 -24.62 14.79
CA ILE A 44 44.32 -23.39 14.97
C ILE A 44 43.39 -22.18 15.08
N GLY A 45 42.31 -22.16 14.30
CA GLY A 45 41.34 -21.07 14.36
C GLY A 45 40.32 -21.08 13.22
N THR A 46 39.66 -19.93 13.06
CA THR A 46 38.67 -19.68 12.02
C THR A 46 39.33 -18.91 10.88
N GLY A 47 39.15 -19.36 9.65
CA GLY A 47 39.64 -18.68 8.45
C GLY A 47 38.77 -17.49 8.05
N ASP A 48 39.15 -16.85 6.94
CA ASP A 48 38.38 -15.73 6.39
C ASP A 48 36.98 -16.15 5.94
N GLU A 49 36.07 -15.19 5.95
CA GLU A 49 34.70 -15.37 5.45
C GLU A 49 34.70 -15.36 3.91
N SER A 50 33.88 -16.23 3.31
CA SER A 50 33.68 -16.26 1.86
C SER A 50 32.98 -14.98 1.36
N ASP A 51 33.03 -14.76 0.05
CA ASP A 51 32.13 -13.82 -0.61
C ASP A 51 30.65 -14.11 -0.27
N VAL A 52 29.86 -13.04 -0.17
CA VAL A 52 28.43 -13.15 0.11
C VAL A 52 27.68 -13.60 -1.15
N LEU A 53 27.08 -14.78 -1.07
CA LEU A 53 26.15 -15.27 -2.08
C LEU A 53 24.77 -14.64 -1.89
N ASN A 54 24.30 -13.92 -2.91
CA ASN A 54 22.94 -13.43 -2.99
C ASN A 54 22.08 -14.41 -3.80
N THR A 55 21.03 -14.94 -3.19
CA THR A 55 20.14 -15.91 -3.84
C THR A 55 18.69 -15.72 -3.43
N ARG A 56 17.76 -16.44 -4.06
CA ARG A 56 16.34 -16.44 -3.72
C ARG A 56 15.81 -17.87 -3.68
N THR A 57 15.04 -18.20 -2.65
CA THR A 57 14.32 -19.48 -2.58
C THR A 57 13.26 -19.57 -3.68
N LYS A 58 12.87 -20.78 -4.06
CA LYS A 58 11.83 -20.96 -5.09
C LYS A 58 10.49 -20.39 -4.62
N GLY A 59 9.63 -20.06 -5.59
CA GLY A 59 8.30 -19.50 -5.36
C GLY A 59 8.22 -18.01 -5.67
N SER A 60 6.99 -17.51 -5.75
CA SER A 60 6.66 -16.16 -6.19
C SER A 60 5.47 -15.60 -5.41
N LYS A 61 5.23 -14.30 -5.54
CA LYS A 61 4.04 -13.65 -4.97
C LYS A 61 2.74 -14.27 -5.53
N PRO A 62 1.60 -14.11 -4.85
CA PRO A 62 0.34 -14.65 -5.35
C PRO A 62 0.01 -14.15 -6.77
N ILE A 63 -0.66 -14.99 -7.55
CA ILE A 63 -1.05 -14.71 -8.93
C ILE A 63 -2.54 -14.42 -8.98
N ILE A 64 -2.87 -13.29 -9.59
CA ILE A 64 -4.22 -12.74 -9.69
C ILE A 64 -5.07 -13.62 -10.62
N PRO A 65 -6.27 -14.07 -10.19
CA PRO A 65 -7.19 -14.80 -11.03
C PRO A 65 -7.98 -13.89 -11.97
N GLU A 66 -8.61 -14.50 -12.98
CA GLU A 66 -9.65 -13.83 -13.76
C GLU A 66 -10.92 -13.61 -12.92
N ALA A 67 -11.60 -12.47 -13.13
CA ALA A 67 -12.79 -12.10 -12.38
C ALA A 67 -13.88 -13.19 -12.42
N SER A 68 -14.10 -13.82 -13.58
CA SER A 68 -15.12 -14.86 -13.78
C SER A 68 -14.88 -16.14 -12.97
N ARG A 69 -13.64 -16.40 -12.56
CA ARG A 69 -13.29 -17.55 -11.71
C ARG A 69 -13.30 -17.21 -10.22
N PHE A 70 -13.24 -15.91 -9.90
CA PHE A 70 -13.02 -15.42 -8.56
C PHE A 70 -14.29 -14.86 -7.92
N ILE A 71 -15.15 -14.20 -8.70
CA ILE A 71 -16.30 -13.44 -8.20
C ILE A 71 -17.59 -14.07 -8.74
N GLU A 72 -18.44 -14.49 -7.83
CA GLU A 72 -19.83 -14.84 -8.10
C GLU A 72 -20.73 -13.76 -7.51
N VAL A 73 -21.63 -13.21 -8.32
CA VAL A 73 -22.42 -12.03 -7.97
C VAL A 73 -23.86 -12.40 -7.66
N SER A 74 -24.41 -11.79 -6.61
CA SER A 74 -25.81 -11.90 -6.20
C SER A 74 -26.49 -10.52 -6.14
N THR A 75 -27.75 -10.50 -5.71
CA THR A 75 -28.54 -9.26 -5.58
C THR A 75 -27.99 -8.30 -4.54
N ASN A 76 -27.51 -8.80 -3.40
CA ASN A 76 -27.05 -7.97 -2.27
C ASN A 76 -25.72 -8.45 -1.68
N SER A 77 -24.98 -9.27 -2.42
CA SER A 77 -23.73 -9.87 -1.97
C SER A 77 -22.88 -10.32 -3.15
N ILE A 78 -21.61 -10.64 -2.85
CA ILE A 78 -20.74 -11.41 -3.74
C ILE A 78 -20.08 -12.55 -2.97
N THR A 79 -19.84 -13.66 -3.65
CA THR A 79 -19.02 -14.77 -3.15
C THR A 79 -17.67 -14.73 -3.85
N LEU A 80 -16.60 -14.71 -3.06
CA LEU A 80 -15.22 -14.77 -3.52
C LEU A 80 -14.68 -16.19 -3.39
N HIS A 81 -14.31 -16.81 -4.51
CA HIS A 81 -13.68 -18.12 -4.56
C HIS A 81 -12.16 -17.99 -4.36
N LEU A 82 -11.70 -18.00 -3.11
CA LEU A 82 -10.29 -17.70 -2.78
C LEU A 82 -9.31 -18.72 -3.37
N SER A 83 -9.77 -19.95 -3.63
CA SER A 83 -8.99 -21.00 -4.30
C SER A 83 -8.69 -20.70 -5.78
N ALA A 84 -9.31 -19.68 -6.38
CA ALA A 84 -8.99 -19.23 -7.72
C ALA A 84 -7.60 -18.58 -7.80
N TRP A 85 -7.11 -17.99 -6.71
CA TRP A 85 -5.77 -17.44 -6.62
C TRP A 85 -4.74 -18.56 -6.67
N SER A 86 -3.71 -18.41 -7.51
CA SER A 86 -2.54 -19.29 -7.43
C SER A 86 -1.55 -18.70 -6.42
N ASP A 87 -1.01 -19.57 -5.57
CA ASP A 87 -0.11 -19.21 -4.48
C ASP A 87 1.34 -18.96 -4.95
N GLY A 88 1.61 -19.15 -6.25
CA GLY A 88 2.94 -18.94 -6.83
C GLY A 88 4.01 -19.89 -6.31
N GLY A 89 3.61 -21.04 -5.71
CA GLY A 89 4.51 -22.00 -5.08
C GLY A 89 4.87 -21.68 -3.63
N CYS A 90 4.30 -20.64 -3.04
CA CYS A 90 4.44 -20.31 -1.63
C CYS A 90 3.07 -20.28 -0.94
N PRO A 91 2.87 -20.99 0.19
CA PRO A 91 1.57 -21.06 0.85
C PRO A 91 0.94 -19.70 1.08
N MET A 92 -0.32 -19.56 0.69
CA MET A 92 -1.12 -18.37 0.94
C MET A 92 -1.30 -18.17 2.45
N LEU A 93 -1.12 -16.94 2.94
CA LEU A 93 -1.24 -16.61 4.36
C LEU A 93 -2.61 -16.05 4.71
N TYR A 94 -3.02 -14.98 4.02
CA TYR A 94 -4.32 -14.33 4.21
C TYR A 94 -4.65 -13.40 3.04
N PHE A 95 -5.90 -12.92 3.02
CA PHE A 95 -6.36 -11.88 2.13
C PHE A 95 -6.91 -10.67 2.89
N VAL A 96 -6.72 -9.48 2.32
CA VAL A 96 -7.42 -8.25 2.67
C VAL A 96 -8.46 -8.00 1.59
N VAL A 97 -9.71 -7.77 1.98
CA VAL A 97 -10.85 -7.56 1.07
C VAL A 97 -11.48 -6.22 1.39
N GLU A 98 -11.59 -5.39 0.36
CA GLU A 98 -12.14 -4.05 0.43
C GLU A 98 -13.10 -3.84 -0.74
N HIS A 99 -14.14 -3.05 -0.55
CA HIS A 99 -15.02 -2.62 -1.64
C HIS A 99 -15.43 -1.17 -1.50
N LYS A 100 -15.89 -0.60 -2.61
CA LYS A 100 -16.57 0.68 -2.62
C LYS A 100 -17.59 0.72 -3.73
N LYS A 101 -18.66 1.49 -3.55
CA LYS A 101 -19.55 1.81 -4.68
C LYS A 101 -18.76 2.60 -5.71
N LYS A 102 -19.09 2.45 -6.99
CA LYS A 102 -18.47 3.23 -8.08
C LYS A 102 -18.59 4.74 -7.88
N SER A 103 -19.67 5.19 -7.21
CA SER A 103 -19.89 6.60 -6.86
C SER A 103 -19.07 7.10 -5.66
N GLN A 104 -18.35 6.22 -4.96
CA GLN A 104 -17.58 6.53 -3.76
C GLN A 104 -16.07 6.54 -4.07
N VAL A 105 -15.36 7.42 -3.38
CA VAL A 105 -13.89 7.51 -3.46
C VAL A 105 -13.24 6.56 -2.45
N GLU A 106 -13.74 6.59 -1.22
CA GLU A 106 -13.20 5.83 -0.08
C GLU A 106 -13.51 4.34 -0.15
N TRP A 107 -12.53 3.53 0.27
CA TRP A 107 -12.64 2.08 0.36
C TRP A 107 -13.20 1.66 1.71
N ASN A 108 -14.14 0.72 1.70
CA ASN A 108 -14.64 0.05 2.90
C ASN A 108 -13.88 -1.27 3.06
N GLN A 109 -13.16 -1.42 4.17
CA GLN A 109 -12.49 -2.68 4.48
C GLN A 109 -13.49 -3.68 5.06
N VAL A 110 -13.71 -4.78 4.35
CA VAL A 110 -14.59 -5.88 4.79
C VAL A 110 -13.85 -6.76 5.80
N SER A 111 -12.60 -7.10 5.49
CA SER A 111 -11.76 -7.93 6.34
C SER A 111 -10.30 -7.74 5.97
N ASN A 112 -9.41 -7.85 6.95
CA ASN A 112 -7.96 -7.76 6.77
C ASN A 112 -7.22 -9.09 7.01
N ASN A 113 -7.95 -10.19 7.25
CA ASN A 113 -7.34 -11.47 7.61
C ASN A 113 -8.18 -12.68 7.17
N VAL A 114 -8.71 -12.62 5.95
CA VAL A 114 -9.48 -13.74 5.38
C VAL A 114 -8.56 -14.93 5.16
N LYS A 115 -8.95 -16.12 5.62
CA LYS A 115 -8.15 -17.34 5.51
C LYS A 115 -8.27 -17.98 4.11
N PRO A 116 -7.17 -18.56 3.59
CA PRO A 116 -7.17 -19.20 2.27
C PRO A 116 -7.98 -20.51 2.24
N GLY A 117 -8.30 -20.96 1.02
CA GLY A 117 -8.82 -22.30 0.76
C GLY A 117 -10.34 -22.46 0.76
N GLY A 118 -11.12 -21.39 0.97
CA GLY A 118 -12.58 -21.43 0.98
C GLY A 118 -13.24 -20.31 0.18
N ASN A 119 -14.57 -20.22 0.33
CA ASN A 119 -15.35 -19.10 -0.17
C ASN A 119 -15.45 -18.02 0.91
N PHE A 120 -15.41 -16.76 0.51
CA PHE A 120 -15.65 -15.61 1.38
C PHE A 120 -16.78 -14.75 0.83
N VAL A 121 -17.79 -14.46 1.65
CA VAL A 121 -18.98 -13.72 1.20
C VAL A 121 -18.90 -12.29 1.71
N VAL A 122 -19.02 -11.33 0.79
CA VAL A 122 -19.22 -9.91 1.10
C VAL A 122 -20.71 -9.63 1.06
N LEU A 123 -21.28 -9.22 2.20
CA LEU A 123 -22.71 -8.97 2.38
C LEU A 123 -23.03 -7.47 2.33
N ASP A 124 -24.32 -7.15 2.51
CA ASP A 124 -24.84 -5.79 2.66
C ASP A 124 -24.51 -4.84 1.49
N LEU A 125 -24.49 -5.40 0.28
CA LEU A 125 -24.41 -4.62 -0.95
C LEU A 125 -25.82 -4.21 -1.40
N ASP A 126 -25.91 -3.04 -2.04
CA ASP A 126 -27.17 -2.57 -2.59
C ASP A 126 -27.45 -3.26 -3.93
N PRO A 127 -28.69 -3.69 -4.19
CA PRO A 127 -29.08 -4.22 -5.50
C PRO A 127 -28.91 -3.21 -6.62
N ALA A 128 -28.66 -3.70 -7.84
CA ALA A 128 -28.54 -2.87 -9.04
C ALA A 128 -27.52 -1.72 -8.92
N ASN A 129 -26.37 -1.97 -8.29
CA ASN A 129 -25.31 -0.99 -8.10
C ASN A 129 -23.96 -1.50 -8.61
N TRP A 130 -23.14 -0.57 -9.11
CA TRP A 130 -21.76 -0.81 -9.51
C TRP A 130 -20.80 -0.63 -8.34
N TYR A 131 -19.84 -1.54 -8.23
CA TYR A 131 -18.83 -1.58 -7.18
C TYR A 131 -17.44 -1.82 -7.75
N HIS A 132 -16.44 -1.27 -7.05
CA HIS A 132 -15.07 -1.72 -7.15
C HIS A 132 -14.76 -2.65 -5.98
N LEU A 133 -14.11 -3.76 -6.28
CA LEU A 133 -13.56 -4.71 -5.33
C LEU A 133 -12.04 -4.64 -5.39
N ARG A 134 -11.39 -4.50 -4.24
CA ARG A 134 -9.93 -4.63 -4.11
C ARG A 134 -9.62 -5.79 -3.19
N VAL A 135 -8.78 -6.70 -3.67
CA VAL A 135 -8.33 -7.87 -2.91
C VAL A 135 -6.82 -7.93 -2.92
N THR A 136 -6.22 -7.93 -1.73
CA THR A 136 -4.77 -8.11 -1.56
C THR A 136 -4.50 -9.49 -0.99
N ALA A 137 -3.78 -10.32 -1.73
CA ALA A 137 -3.36 -11.65 -1.31
C ALA A 137 -1.92 -11.63 -0.82
N HIS A 138 -1.62 -12.28 0.30
CA HIS A 138 -0.30 -12.30 0.93
C HIS A 138 0.28 -13.72 1.03
N ASN A 139 1.56 -13.87 0.68
CA ASN A 139 2.38 -15.05 0.98
C ASN A 139 3.80 -14.62 1.41
N ASN A 140 4.68 -15.58 1.72
CA ASN A 140 6.06 -15.27 2.14
C ASN A 140 6.91 -14.57 1.06
N ALA A 141 6.55 -14.72 -0.21
CA ALA A 141 7.26 -14.08 -1.32
C ALA A 141 6.82 -12.61 -1.54
N GLY A 142 5.75 -12.18 -0.87
CA GLY A 142 5.21 -10.82 -0.92
C GLY A 142 3.68 -10.81 -1.04
N PHE A 143 3.17 -9.80 -1.74
CA PHE A 143 1.73 -9.63 -1.94
C PHE A 143 1.40 -9.26 -3.38
N ALA A 144 0.15 -9.49 -3.77
CA ALA A 144 -0.42 -9.04 -5.04
C ALA A 144 -1.80 -8.43 -4.79
N VAL A 145 -2.05 -7.30 -5.47
CA VAL A 145 -3.30 -6.55 -5.37
C VAL A 145 -4.07 -6.75 -6.67
N ALA A 146 -5.31 -7.20 -6.55
CA ALA A 146 -6.26 -7.28 -7.66
C ALA A 146 -7.39 -6.28 -7.44
N GLU A 147 -7.74 -5.55 -8.49
CA GLU A 147 -8.90 -4.67 -8.50
C GLU A 147 -9.86 -5.14 -9.59
N TYR A 148 -11.13 -5.27 -9.24
CA TYR A 148 -12.21 -5.71 -10.13
C TYR A 148 -13.38 -4.73 -10.07
N GLU A 149 -14.11 -4.64 -11.17
CA GLU A 149 -15.40 -3.96 -11.21
C GLU A 149 -16.51 -5.01 -11.36
N PHE A 150 -17.58 -4.89 -10.58
CA PHE A 150 -18.74 -5.76 -10.67
C PHE A 150 -20.03 -4.98 -10.42
N ALA A 151 -21.15 -5.54 -10.84
CA ALA A 151 -22.47 -4.97 -10.63
C ALA A 151 -23.38 -6.00 -9.96
N THR A 152 -23.94 -5.64 -8.80
CA THR A 152 -24.94 -6.49 -8.13
C THR A 152 -26.17 -6.68 -9.00
N LEU A 153 -26.84 -7.82 -8.84
CA LEU A 153 -28.06 -8.10 -9.57
C LEU A 153 -29.18 -7.18 -9.11
N THR A 154 -30.15 -6.95 -9.99
CA THR A 154 -31.43 -6.33 -9.63
C THR A 154 -32.19 -7.22 -8.64
N ILE A 155 -33.22 -6.66 -8.00
CA ILE A 155 -34.10 -7.43 -7.10
C ILE A 155 -34.81 -8.62 -7.78
N THR A 156 -34.89 -8.61 -9.11
CA THR A 156 -35.44 -9.70 -9.92
C THR A 156 -34.37 -10.65 -10.47
N GLY A 157 -33.09 -10.46 -10.10
CA GLY A 157 -31.97 -11.29 -10.56
C GLY A 157 -31.40 -10.92 -11.93
N GLY A 158 -31.91 -9.86 -12.58
CA GLY A 158 -31.35 -9.34 -13.84
C GLY A 158 -30.05 -8.57 -13.64
N THR A 159 -29.26 -8.44 -14.70
CA THR A 159 -28.04 -7.61 -14.74
C THR A 159 -28.36 -6.15 -15.10
N ILE A 160 -27.43 -5.24 -14.80
CA ILE A 160 -27.53 -3.82 -15.20
C ILE A 160 -26.49 -3.49 -16.27
N ALA A 161 -26.80 -2.51 -17.12
CA ALA A 161 -25.88 -2.05 -18.14
C ALA A 161 -24.59 -1.46 -17.52
N PRO A 162 -23.44 -1.56 -18.22
CA PRO A 162 -22.23 -0.85 -17.85
C PRO A 162 -22.55 0.62 -17.53
N ALA A 163 -22.07 1.09 -16.38
CA ALA A 163 -22.18 2.50 -16.06
C ALA A 163 -21.50 3.28 -17.20
N ARG A 164 -22.28 4.08 -17.94
CA ARG A 164 -21.73 4.94 -18.99
C ARG A 164 -20.73 5.87 -18.33
N GLU A 165 -19.49 5.87 -18.81
CA GLU A 165 -18.61 7.00 -18.61
C GLU A 165 -19.29 8.18 -19.29
N ILE A 166 -19.91 9.06 -18.51
CA ILE A 166 -20.23 10.38 -19.00
C ILE A 166 -18.85 11.02 -19.16
N ALA A 167 -18.32 11.00 -20.39
CA ALA A 167 -17.25 11.91 -20.76
C ALA A 167 -17.70 13.28 -20.27
N ASP A 168 -16.85 13.92 -19.46
CA ASP A 168 -17.09 15.24 -18.91
C ASP A 168 -17.33 16.23 -20.05
N VAL A 169 -18.57 16.31 -20.53
CA VAL A 169 -19.02 17.34 -21.45
C VAL A 169 -19.22 18.55 -20.56
N GLY A 170 -18.21 19.41 -20.59
CA GLY A 170 -18.05 20.59 -19.77
C GLY A 170 -19.37 21.23 -19.37
N SER A 171 -19.71 21.06 -18.09
CA SER A 171 -20.55 22.01 -17.37
C SER A 171 -19.63 22.81 -16.49
N GLY A 172 -19.58 24.13 -16.73
CA GLY A 172 -18.81 25.09 -15.96
C GLY A 172 -19.26 25.15 -14.50
N GLY A 173 -18.84 24.16 -13.71
CA GLY A 173 -18.89 24.13 -12.26
C GLY A 173 -17.54 24.52 -11.70
N ILE A 174 -17.54 25.49 -10.78
CA ILE A 174 -16.35 26.09 -10.19
C ILE A 174 -15.53 25.03 -9.44
N ASN A 175 -14.32 24.76 -9.93
CA ASN A 175 -13.37 23.89 -9.24
C ASN A 175 -12.83 24.57 -7.98
N THR A 176 -13.40 24.28 -6.81
CA THR A 176 -12.85 24.79 -5.53
C THR A 176 -11.56 24.08 -5.09
N ASP A 177 -11.26 22.90 -5.64
CA ASP A 177 -10.05 22.13 -5.29
C ASP A 177 -8.82 22.42 -6.15
N THR A 178 -8.99 22.98 -7.36
CA THR A 178 -7.85 23.34 -8.21
C THR A 178 -7.21 24.66 -7.76
N SER A 179 -7.97 25.56 -7.13
CA SER A 179 -7.48 26.85 -6.63
C SER A 179 -6.41 26.70 -5.55
N MET A 180 -6.58 25.78 -4.59
CA MET A 180 -5.58 25.54 -3.54
C MET A 180 -4.30 24.91 -4.10
N GLN A 181 -4.44 23.94 -5.00
CA GLN A 181 -3.31 23.24 -5.63
C GLN A 181 -2.51 24.15 -6.56
N VAL A 182 -3.16 25.01 -7.35
CA VAL A 182 -2.47 25.96 -8.26
C VAL A 182 -1.76 27.07 -7.48
N ILE A 183 -2.35 27.56 -6.38
CA ILE A 183 -1.69 28.55 -5.52
C ILE A 183 -0.45 27.93 -4.86
N LEU A 184 -0.54 26.70 -4.34
CA LEU A 184 0.61 26.01 -3.72
C LEU A 184 1.69 25.60 -4.72
N ALA A 185 1.33 25.28 -5.97
CA ALA A 185 2.28 24.86 -7.01
C ALA A 185 3.08 26.02 -7.62
N ASN A 186 2.66 27.28 -7.47
CA ASN A 186 3.29 28.43 -8.13
C ASN A 186 4.17 29.25 -7.17
N LEU A 187 5.33 28.70 -6.81
CA LEU A 187 6.34 29.33 -5.93
C LEU A 187 6.72 30.76 -6.37
N ASN A 188 6.71 31.05 -7.68
CA ASN A 188 7.00 32.38 -8.21
C ASN A 188 5.94 33.45 -7.86
N LEU A 189 4.71 33.05 -7.52
CA LEU A 189 3.65 33.96 -7.08
C LEU A 189 3.55 34.02 -5.54
N VAL A 190 3.70 32.87 -4.87
CA VAL A 190 3.54 32.77 -3.41
C VAL A 190 4.66 33.51 -2.67
N VAL A 191 5.91 33.35 -3.09
CA VAL A 191 7.07 33.96 -2.40
C VAL A 191 7.01 35.50 -2.39
N PRO A 192 6.73 36.20 -3.51
CA PRO A 192 6.59 37.66 -3.48
C PRO A 192 5.38 38.14 -2.66
N VAL A 193 4.25 37.44 -2.69
CA VAL A 193 3.05 37.86 -1.95
C VAL A 193 3.24 37.68 -0.44
N VAL A 194 3.80 36.55 0.00
CA VAL A 194 4.08 36.29 1.42
C VAL A 194 5.15 37.24 1.96
N SER A 195 6.19 37.53 1.17
CA SER A 195 7.22 38.51 1.58
C SER A 195 6.65 39.93 1.68
N ALA A 196 5.82 40.37 0.74
CA ALA A 196 5.16 41.68 0.83
C ALA A 196 4.23 41.78 2.06
N MET A 197 3.45 40.74 2.35
CA MET A 197 2.59 40.68 3.54
C MET A 197 3.39 40.74 4.84
N LEU A 198 4.51 40.00 4.93
CA LEU A 198 5.40 40.05 6.09
C LEU A 198 6.00 41.45 6.29
N VAL A 199 6.43 42.12 5.22
CA VAL A 199 6.96 43.49 5.30
C VAL A 199 5.91 44.47 5.80
N ILE A 200 4.66 44.36 5.31
CA ILE A 200 3.55 45.21 5.76
C ILE A 200 3.25 44.96 7.24
N ILE A 201 3.18 43.70 7.67
CA ILE A 201 2.93 43.34 9.07
C ILE A 201 4.03 43.90 9.98
N VAL A 202 5.30 43.75 9.60
CA VAL A 202 6.43 44.31 10.35
C VAL A 202 6.35 45.84 10.41
N ALA A 203 6.02 46.51 9.30
CA ALA A 203 5.85 47.97 9.28
C ALA A 203 4.70 48.44 10.19
N ILE A 204 3.58 47.72 10.23
CA ILE A 204 2.46 48.00 11.14
C ILE A 204 2.91 47.82 12.59
N ILE A 205 3.60 46.73 12.92
CA ILE A 205 4.13 46.49 14.28
C ILE A 205 5.08 47.62 14.68
N VAL A 206 6.02 48.00 13.82
CA VAL A 206 6.95 49.11 14.07
C VAL A 206 6.20 50.43 14.27
N MET A 207 5.21 50.75 13.43
CA MET A 207 4.38 51.94 13.61
C MET A 207 3.58 51.92 14.91
N CYS A 208 3.03 50.78 15.31
CA CYS A 208 2.35 50.61 16.59
C CYS A 208 3.32 50.84 17.77
N PHE A 209 4.55 50.33 17.69
CA PHE A 209 5.58 50.57 18.71
C PHE A 209 6.04 52.03 18.77
N LEU A 210 6.21 52.69 17.62
CA LEU A 210 6.59 54.11 17.55
C LEU A 210 5.46 55.02 18.07
N ARG A 211 4.20 54.72 17.75
CA ARG A 211 3.01 55.40 18.31
C ARG A 211 2.86 55.15 19.81
N GLY A 212 3.18 53.95 20.29
CA GLY A 212 3.23 53.62 21.72
C GLY A 212 4.30 54.39 22.49
N LYS A 213 5.46 54.65 21.89
CA LYS A 213 6.53 55.48 22.49
C LYS A 213 6.23 56.98 22.48
N GLY A 214 5.48 57.48 21.48
CA GLY A 214 5.08 58.90 21.40
C GLY A 214 4.09 59.34 22.48
N ASN A 215 3.29 58.42 23.03
CA ASN A 215 2.29 58.73 24.06
C ASN A 215 2.84 58.74 25.50
N HIS A 216 4.06 58.25 25.74
CA HIS A 216 4.67 58.31 27.08
C HIS A 216 5.35 59.65 27.40
N HIS A 217 5.40 60.60 26.45
CA HIS A 217 6.02 61.92 26.65
C HIS A 217 5.03 63.10 26.77
N LYS A 218 3.71 62.85 26.76
CA LYS A 218 2.69 63.89 26.96
C LYS A 218 1.90 63.79 28.28
N GLY A 219 2.44 63.07 29.26
CA GLY A 219 1.88 62.95 30.62
C GLY A 219 2.82 63.46 31.70
N LYS A 220 3.35 64.69 31.55
CA LYS A 220 3.95 65.46 32.66
C LYS A 220 3.71 66.94 32.41
N ARG A 221 2.57 67.44 32.89
CA ARG A 221 2.36 68.76 33.47
C ARG A 221 1.04 68.74 34.21
#